data_AF-A0A437UXJ3-F1
#
_entry.id   AF-A0A437UXJ3-F1
#
_cell.length_a   1.000
_cell.length_b   1.000
_cell.length_c   1.000
_cell.angle_alpha   90.00
_cell.angle_beta   90.00
_cell.angle_gamma   90.00
#
_symmetry.space_group_name_H-M   'P 1'
#
loop_
_entity.id
_entity.type
_entity.pdbx_description
1 polymer ?
#
loop_
_entity_poly.entity_id
_entity_poly.type
_entity_poly.pdbx_seq_one_letter_code
_entity_poly.pdbx_strand_id
1 'polypeptide(L)'
;MRKLIDLIGRIIPVFIGWLIWRKTGNIIFGAIVATVMEALAAPLLKELGLLLVKKQDIQALDPFPAEQGKGLRIFIARNRNSVLSPEDIVAEMRGRLSDNGEFRHLYQTVVAEHLPIQRCLWNFDTSDDGTLAKALRQWRTMGDVSLTAGDMKDGYFHEKQAENGEYAALFCFSQDIPITPLPEEGQALSGEAHDARNQDPS
;
A
#
# COMPACT_ATOMS: atom_id res chain seq x y z
N MET A 1 28.03 -1.11 -2.92
CA MET A 1 27.38 -0.74 -4.20
C MET A 1 26.37 0.39 -4.07
N ARG A 2 25.45 0.41 -3.09
CA ARG A 2 24.52 1.55 -2.88
C ARG A 2 25.28 2.90 -2.74
N LYS A 3 26.37 2.92 -1.95
CA LYS A 3 27.31 4.05 -1.84
C LYS A 3 27.94 4.51 -3.18
N LEU A 4 28.12 3.61 -4.14
CA LEU A 4 28.71 3.94 -5.45
C LEU A 4 27.69 4.65 -6.33
N ILE A 5 26.42 4.25 -6.27
CA ILE A 5 25.31 4.87 -7.02
C ILE A 5 25.01 6.25 -6.47
N ASP A 6 24.99 6.39 -5.14
CA ASP A 6 24.84 7.70 -4.48
C ASP A 6 26.00 8.64 -4.82
N LEU A 7 27.22 8.10 -4.91
CA LEU A 7 28.40 8.87 -5.32
C LEU A 7 28.31 9.32 -6.78
N ILE A 8 27.93 8.42 -7.69
CA ILE A 8 27.72 8.73 -9.12
C ILE A 8 26.63 9.80 -9.28
N GLY A 9 25.53 9.66 -8.52
CA GLY A 9 24.43 10.61 -8.52
C GLY A 9 24.78 12.01 -8.05
N ARG A 10 25.79 12.16 -7.20
CA ARG A 10 26.29 13.45 -6.75
C ARG A 10 27.37 14.03 -7.66
N ILE A 11 28.20 13.18 -8.27
CA ILE A 11 29.33 13.63 -9.10
C ILE A 11 28.87 14.10 -10.48
N ILE A 12 27.94 13.37 -11.13
CA ILE A 12 27.52 13.68 -12.49
C ILE A 12 26.88 15.09 -12.59
N PRO A 13 25.92 15.49 -11.73
CA PRO A 13 25.31 16.81 -11.83
C PRO A 13 26.31 17.95 -11.60
N VAL A 14 27.23 17.78 -10.64
CA VAL A 14 28.29 18.76 -10.34
C VAL A 14 29.26 18.91 -11.53
N PHE A 15 29.65 17.79 -12.15
CA PHE A 15 30.52 17.81 -13.33
C PHE A 15 29.85 18.49 -14.53
N ILE A 16 28.56 18.25 -14.75
CA ILE A 16 27.79 18.90 -15.83
C ILE A 16 27.62 20.40 -15.57
N GLY A 17 27.33 20.79 -14.32
CA GLY A 17 27.29 22.21 -13.92
C GLY A 17 28.62 22.93 -14.14
N TRP A 18 29.73 22.26 -13.80
CA TRP A 18 31.08 22.76 -14.09
C TRP A 18 31.34 22.89 -15.61
N LEU A 19 30.89 21.89 -16.39
CA LEU A 19 30.65 21.92 -17.84
C LEU A 19 30.16 23.27 -18.36
N ILE A 20 28.97 23.60 -17.89
CA ILE A 20 28.22 24.76 -18.34
C ILE A 20 28.85 26.05 -17.86
N TRP A 21 29.34 26.09 -16.63
CA TRP A 21 30.08 27.26 -16.13
C TRP A 21 31.31 27.57 -17.00
N ARG A 22 32.11 26.55 -17.36
CA ARG A 22 33.28 26.72 -18.25
C ARG A 22 32.89 27.26 -19.62
N LYS A 23 31.71 26.90 -20.13
CA LYS A 23 31.25 27.30 -21.46
C LYS A 23 30.56 28.67 -21.48
N THR A 24 29.81 29.02 -20.45
CA THR A 24 29.05 30.28 -20.37
C THR A 24 29.80 31.40 -19.65
N GLY A 25 30.88 31.06 -18.93
CA GLY A 25 31.60 31.99 -18.06
C GLY A 25 30.82 32.40 -16.81
N ASN A 26 29.60 31.89 -16.62
CA ASN A 26 28.71 32.28 -15.55
C ASN A 26 28.43 31.11 -14.62
N ILE A 27 28.91 31.22 -13.39
CA ILE A 27 28.80 30.19 -12.35
C ILE A 27 27.35 29.93 -11.93
N ILE A 28 26.48 30.94 -12.02
CA ILE A 28 25.07 30.83 -11.64
C ILE A 28 24.34 29.86 -12.58
N PHE A 29 24.59 29.95 -13.89
CA PHE A 29 24.02 29.01 -14.85
C PHE A 29 24.51 27.57 -14.63
N GLY A 30 25.79 27.40 -14.30
CA GLY A 30 26.33 26.09 -13.95
C GLY A 30 25.67 25.48 -12.71
N ALA A 31 25.47 26.29 -11.67
CA ALA A 31 24.83 25.85 -10.43
C ALA A 31 23.36 25.45 -10.62
N ILE A 32 22.58 26.24 -11.38
CA ILE A 32 21.16 25.94 -11.68
C ILE A 32 21.04 24.62 -12.46
N VAL A 33 21.90 24.38 -13.45
CA VAL A 33 21.82 23.15 -14.23
C VAL A 33 22.24 21.94 -13.40
N ALA A 34 23.24 22.08 -12.52
CA ALA A 34 23.61 21.00 -11.60
C ALA A 34 22.45 20.60 -10.68
N THR A 35 21.76 21.56 -10.07
CA THR A 35 20.64 21.27 -9.17
C THR A 35 19.44 20.66 -9.91
N VAL A 36 19.12 21.15 -11.11
CA VAL A 36 18.07 20.55 -11.94
C VAL A 36 18.42 19.12 -12.34
N MET A 37 19.67 18.87 -12.75
CA MET A 37 20.13 17.52 -13.10
C MET A 37 20.13 16.57 -11.89
N GLU A 38 20.50 17.05 -10.71
CA GLU A 38 20.43 16.25 -9.48
C GLU A 38 18.99 15.85 -9.16
N ALA A 39 18.06 16.80 -9.25
CA ALA A 39 16.63 16.55 -9.04
C ALA A 39 16.05 15.52 -10.04
N LEU A 40 16.49 15.56 -11.31
CA LEU A 40 16.05 14.62 -12.34
C LEU A 40 16.75 13.26 -12.28
N ALA A 41 17.99 13.21 -11.79
CA ALA A 41 18.76 11.97 -11.66
C ALA A 41 18.34 11.15 -10.43
N ALA A 42 17.90 11.81 -9.35
CA ALA A 42 17.51 11.12 -8.11
C ALA A 42 16.43 10.03 -8.31
N PRO A 43 15.33 10.24 -9.07
CA PRO A 43 14.36 9.19 -9.38
C PRO A 43 14.98 8.00 -10.13
N LEU A 44 15.79 8.28 -11.15
CA LEU A 44 16.47 7.28 -11.97
C LEU A 44 17.45 6.43 -11.14
N LEU A 45 18.21 7.06 -10.26
CA LEU A 45 19.14 6.39 -9.35
C LEU A 45 18.42 5.53 -8.32
N LYS A 46 17.26 5.98 -7.84
CA LYS A 46 16.40 5.19 -6.96
C LYS A 46 15.89 3.93 -7.66
N GLU A 47 15.44 4.04 -8.91
CA GLU A 47 15.03 2.89 -9.73
C GLU A 47 16.19 1.92 -10.01
N LEU A 48 17.36 2.44 -10.38
CA LEU A 48 18.58 1.64 -10.55
C LEU A 48 19.00 0.94 -9.26
N GLY A 49 18.90 1.62 -8.13
CA GLY A 49 19.14 1.04 -6.80
C GLY A 49 18.20 -0.13 -6.51
N LEU A 50 16.91 0.01 -6.86
CA LEU A 50 15.91 -1.05 -6.70
C LEU A 50 16.14 -2.23 -7.65
N LEU A 51 16.63 -2.01 -8.88
CA LEU A 51 16.98 -3.11 -9.80
C LEU A 51 18.03 -4.04 -9.20
N LEU A 52 18.97 -3.50 -8.43
CA LEU A 52 20.06 -4.26 -7.80
C LEU A 52 19.66 -4.97 -6.50
N VAL A 53 18.52 -4.62 -5.90
CA VAL A 53 17.99 -5.38 -4.76
C VAL A 53 17.62 -6.78 -5.25
N LYS A 54 17.93 -7.83 -4.49
CA LYS A 54 17.57 -9.20 -4.90
C LYS A 54 16.05 -9.33 -5.06
N LYS A 55 15.64 -10.20 -5.99
CA LYS A 55 14.24 -10.63 -6.12
C LYS A 55 13.74 -11.08 -4.74
N GLN A 56 12.61 -10.57 -4.28
CA GLN A 56 12.00 -11.05 -3.06
C GLN A 56 11.13 -12.27 -3.39
N ASP A 57 11.07 -13.21 -2.46
CA ASP A 57 10.25 -14.41 -2.63
C ASP A 57 8.92 -14.18 -1.92
N ILE A 58 7.85 -14.09 -2.72
CA ILE A 58 6.50 -13.81 -2.23
C ILE A 58 5.65 -15.00 -2.57
N GLN A 59 5.15 -15.66 -1.54
CA GLN A 59 4.36 -16.86 -1.67
C GLN A 59 2.89 -16.52 -1.51
N ALA A 60 2.07 -16.84 -2.52
CA ALA A 60 0.62 -16.87 -2.34
C ALA A 60 0.26 -18.09 -1.49
N LEU A 61 -0.36 -17.87 -0.33
CA LEU A 61 -0.86 -18.92 0.55
C LEU A 61 -2.21 -19.45 0.08
N ASP A 62 -3.01 -18.57 -0.53
CA ASP A 62 -4.32 -18.91 -1.09
C ASP A 62 -4.41 -18.55 -2.58
N PRO A 63 -5.17 -19.32 -3.37
CA PRO A 63 -5.48 -18.95 -4.74
C PRO A 63 -6.38 -17.71 -4.76
N PHE A 64 -6.19 -16.85 -5.76
CA PHE A 64 -7.11 -15.74 -6.04
C PHE A 64 -7.76 -15.99 -7.42
N PRO A 65 -9.08 -16.22 -7.47
CA PRO A 65 -9.76 -16.48 -8.73
C PRO A 65 -9.72 -15.22 -9.61
N ALA A 66 -9.02 -15.30 -10.74
CA ALA A 66 -8.87 -14.19 -11.69
C ALA A 66 -10.22 -13.71 -12.26
N GLU A 67 -11.21 -14.61 -12.34
CA GLU A 67 -12.53 -14.33 -12.91
C GLU A 67 -13.39 -13.40 -12.06
N GLN A 68 -13.10 -13.27 -10.76
CA GLN A 68 -13.92 -12.47 -9.86
C GLN A 68 -13.43 -11.04 -9.72
N GLY A 69 -12.13 -10.75 -9.90
CA GLY A 69 -11.51 -9.40 -9.87
C GLY A 69 -11.72 -8.59 -8.58
N LYS A 70 -12.55 -9.09 -7.65
CA LYS A 70 -13.09 -8.43 -6.48
C LYS A 70 -12.71 -9.23 -5.25
N GLY A 71 -12.49 -8.55 -4.13
CA GLY A 71 -12.13 -9.17 -2.87
C GLY A 71 -10.95 -8.48 -2.19
N LEU A 72 -10.31 -9.21 -1.29
CA LEU A 72 -9.26 -8.69 -0.42
C LEU A 72 -7.96 -9.42 -0.70
N ARG A 73 -6.88 -8.66 -0.91
CA ARG A 73 -5.53 -9.20 -0.92
C ARG A 73 -4.76 -8.68 0.28
N ILE A 74 -4.09 -9.60 0.96
CA ILE A 74 -3.36 -9.30 2.18
C ILE A 74 -1.89 -9.62 1.94
N PHE A 75 -1.03 -8.61 2.02
CA PHE A 75 0.40 -8.80 2.05
C PHE A 75 0.87 -8.91 3.49
N ILE A 76 1.57 -10.00 3.81
CA ILE A 76 2.07 -10.32 5.13
C ILE A 76 3.59 -10.25 5.06
N ALA A 77 4.16 -9.22 5.68
CA ALA A 77 5.60 -9.16 5.91
C ALA A 77 5.88 -9.82 7.26
N ARG A 78 6.69 -10.88 7.28
CA ARG A 78 7.02 -11.60 8.52
C ARG A 78 8.52 -11.80 8.63
N ASN A 79 9.09 -11.44 9.77
CA ASN A 79 10.46 -11.81 10.10
C ASN A 79 10.55 -13.34 10.16
N ARG A 80 11.54 -13.93 9.52
CA ARG A 80 11.71 -15.39 9.46
C ARG A 80 11.81 -16.05 10.84
N ASN A 81 12.24 -15.30 11.85
CA ASN A 81 12.35 -15.76 13.23
C ASN A 81 11.07 -15.54 14.05
N SER A 82 10.06 -14.86 13.50
CA SER A 82 8.78 -14.68 14.18
C SER A 82 8.08 -16.02 14.34
N VAL A 83 7.60 -16.29 15.55
CA VAL A 83 6.89 -17.53 15.90
C VAL A 83 5.42 -17.52 15.45
N LEU A 84 4.89 -16.37 15.06
CA LEU A 84 3.49 -16.25 14.67
C LEU A 84 3.23 -16.83 13.28
N SER A 85 2.10 -17.52 13.17
CA SER A 85 1.59 -17.97 11.88
C SER A 85 1.09 -16.77 11.05
N PRO A 86 1.08 -16.89 9.71
CA PRO A 86 0.46 -15.87 8.86
C PRO A 86 -1.00 -15.56 9.25
N GLU A 87 -1.76 -16.58 9.65
CA GLU A 87 -3.13 -16.48 10.14
C GLU A 87 -3.23 -15.59 11.38
N ASP A 88 -2.37 -15.85 12.38
CA ASP A 88 -2.36 -15.11 13.64
C ASP A 88 -1.97 -13.64 13.41
N ILE A 89 -0.99 -13.40 12.54
CA ILE A 89 -0.58 -12.04 12.14
C ILE A 89 -1.76 -11.29 11.52
N VAL A 90 -2.49 -11.92 10.60
CA VAL A 90 -3.66 -11.28 9.96
C VAL A 90 -4.75 -11.02 10.98
N ALA A 91 -5.04 -11.97 11.87
CA ALA A 91 -6.04 -11.82 12.91
C ALA A 91 -5.70 -10.67 13.89
N GLU A 92 -4.44 -10.58 14.31
CA GLU A 92 -3.94 -9.52 15.17
C GLU A 92 -4.01 -8.15 14.49
N MET A 93 -3.50 -8.03 13.26
CA MET A 93 -3.49 -6.76 12.53
C MET A 93 -4.90 -6.28 12.18
N ARG A 94 -5.82 -7.20 11.87
CA ARG A 94 -7.26 -6.90 11.74
C ARG A 94 -7.83 -6.37 13.05
N GLY A 95 -7.47 -6.99 14.18
CA GLY A 95 -7.88 -6.51 15.52
C GLY A 95 -7.39 -5.09 15.79
N ARG A 96 -6.13 -4.78 15.46
CA ARG A 96 -5.56 -3.42 15.60
C ARG A 96 -6.20 -2.39 14.65
N LEU A 97 -6.81 -2.84 13.56
CA LEU A 97 -7.53 -1.99 12.61
C LEU A 97 -9.04 -1.93 12.89
N SER A 98 -9.55 -2.64 13.91
CA SER A 98 -11.00 -2.76 14.14
C SER A 98 -11.65 -1.42 14.36
N ASP A 99 -10.96 -0.46 14.96
CA ASP A 99 -11.49 0.87 15.28
C ASP A 99 -11.60 1.80 14.06
N ASN A 100 -10.97 1.42 12.95
CA ASN A 100 -11.15 2.13 11.68
C ASN A 100 -12.49 1.70 11.05
N GLY A 101 -13.47 2.62 11.06
CA GLY A 101 -14.81 2.37 10.53
C GLY A 101 -14.84 1.98 9.05
N GLU A 102 -13.97 2.57 8.23
CA GLU A 102 -13.86 2.26 6.80
C GLU A 102 -13.31 0.84 6.59
N PHE A 103 -12.19 0.51 7.25
CA PHE A 103 -11.62 -0.83 7.22
C PHE A 103 -12.64 -1.88 7.67
N ARG A 104 -13.32 -1.62 8.80
CA ARG A 104 -14.32 -2.53 9.35
C ARG A 104 -15.45 -2.78 8.36
N HIS A 105 -15.95 -1.71 7.74
CA HIS A 105 -17.01 -1.79 6.74
C HIS A 105 -16.58 -2.61 5.52
N LEU A 106 -15.43 -2.28 4.91
CA LEU A 106 -14.89 -3.00 3.76
C LEU A 106 -14.65 -4.48 4.06
N TYR A 107 -14.08 -4.78 5.22
CA TYR A 107 -13.83 -6.15 5.64
C TYR A 107 -15.14 -6.93 5.85
N GLN A 108 -16.16 -6.29 6.46
CA GLN A 108 -17.49 -6.89 6.61
C GLN A 108 -18.15 -7.16 5.27
N THR A 109 -18.05 -6.25 4.29
CA THR A 109 -18.56 -6.46 2.93
C THR A 109 -17.89 -7.66 2.27
N VAL A 110 -16.56 -7.79 2.36
CA VAL A 110 -15.82 -8.94 1.81
C VAL A 110 -16.33 -10.26 2.41
N VAL A 111 -16.58 -10.29 3.71
CA VAL A 111 -17.09 -11.49 4.39
C VAL A 111 -18.55 -11.79 4.02
N ALA A 112 -19.42 -10.77 4.03
CA ALA A 112 -20.85 -10.94 3.76
C ALA A 112 -21.11 -11.42 2.32
N GLU A 113 -20.39 -10.84 1.36
CA GLU A 113 -20.49 -11.17 -0.06
C GLU A 113 -19.65 -12.41 -0.46
N HIS A 114 -19.02 -13.07 0.51
CA HIS A 114 -18.16 -14.25 0.29
C HIS A 114 -17.08 -14.01 -0.78
N LEU A 115 -16.54 -12.78 -0.82
CA LEU A 115 -15.51 -12.40 -1.78
C LEU A 115 -14.18 -13.10 -1.43
N PRO A 116 -13.35 -13.42 -2.44
CA PRO A 116 -12.10 -14.12 -2.22
C PRO A 116 -11.12 -13.29 -1.40
N ILE A 117 -10.44 -13.96 -0.47
CA ILE A 117 -9.33 -13.42 0.31
C ILE A 117 -8.06 -14.16 -0.08
N GLN A 118 -7.08 -13.44 -0.63
CA GLN A 118 -5.75 -14.00 -0.88
C GLN A 118 -4.74 -13.46 0.11
N ARG A 119 -4.06 -14.36 0.82
CA ARG A 119 -2.91 -14.02 1.65
C ARG A 119 -1.62 -14.29 0.87
N CYS A 120 -0.72 -13.33 0.88
CA CYS A 120 0.60 -13.43 0.31
C CYS A 120 1.64 -13.19 1.39
N LEU A 121 2.55 -14.14 1.57
CA LEU A 121 3.59 -14.10 2.59
C LEU A 121 4.93 -13.71 1.98
N TRP A 122 5.60 -12.76 2.62
CA TRP A 122 6.99 -12.45 2.40
C TRP A 122 7.76 -12.63 3.72
N ASN A 123 8.65 -13.63 3.74
CA ASN A 123 9.54 -13.86 4.88
C ASN A 123 10.86 -13.09 4.69
N PHE A 124 11.20 -12.23 5.64
CA PHE A 124 12.44 -11.43 5.61
C PHE A 124 13.35 -11.76 6.80
N ASP A 125 14.67 -11.69 6.58
CA ASP A 125 15.67 -11.83 7.67
C ASP A 125 16.00 -10.44 8.24
N THR A 126 16.16 -9.46 7.36
CA THR A 126 16.33 -8.04 7.66
C THR A 126 15.48 -7.23 6.69
N SER A 127 14.64 -6.34 7.22
CA SER A 127 13.85 -5.39 6.43
C SER A 127 14.67 -4.11 6.25
N ASP A 128 15.07 -3.82 5.01
CA ASP A 128 15.47 -2.46 4.60
C ASP A 128 14.47 -1.90 3.58
N ASP A 129 14.36 -0.57 3.50
CA ASP A 129 13.39 0.11 2.63
C ASP A 129 13.41 -0.37 1.17
N GLY A 130 14.58 -0.75 0.65
CA GLY A 130 14.74 -1.27 -0.71
C GLY A 130 14.17 -2.67 -0.88
N THR A 131 14.39 -3.55 0.12
CA THR A 131 13.82 -4.91 0.12
C THR A 131 12.30 -4.89 0.25
N LEU A 132 11.76 -4.07 1.15
CA LEU A 132 10.32 -3.89 1.32
C LEU A 132 9.68 -3.31 0.06
N ALA A 133 10.26 -2.25 -0.51
CA ALA A 133 9.76 -1.66 -1.75
C ALA A 133 9.76 -2.66 -2.91
N LYS A 134 10.77 -3.53 -3.01
CA LYS A 134 10.83 -4.56 -4.05
C LYS A 134 9.81 -5.68 -3.80
N ALA A 135 9.60 -6.09 -2.55
CA ALA A 135 8.55 -7.04 -2.19
C ALA A 135 7.16 -6.51 -2.55
N LEU A 136 6.84 -5.29 -2.12
CA LEU A 136 5.55 -4.66 -2.44
C LEU A 136 5.32 -4.55 -3.96
N ARG A 137 6.35 -4.18 -4.75
CA ARG A 137 6.25 -4.17 -6.22
C ARG A 137 5.94 -5.54 -6.81
N GLN A 138 6.58 -6.59 -6.30
CA GLN A 138 6.35 -7.94 -6.80
C GLN A 138 4.96 -8.47 -6.43
N TRP A 139 4.53 -8.22 -5.20
CA TRP A 139 3.18 -8.56 -4.77
C TRP A 139 2.12 -7.86 -5.64
N ARG A 140 2.33 -6.59 -5.96
CA ARG A 140 1.44 -5.84 -6.89
C ARG A 140 1.34 -6.50 -8.25
N THR A 141 2.47 -6.89 -8.84
CA THR A 141 2.49 -7.57 -10.13
C THR A 141 1.84 -8.95 -10.12
N MET A 142 1.78 -9.63 -8.96
CA MET A 142 1.09 -10.93 -8.85
C MET A 142 -0.44 -10.78 -8.93
N GLY A 143 -0.97 -9.59 -8.61
CA GLY A 143 -2.40 -9.38 -8.51
C GLY A 143 -3.02 -8.51 -9.61
N ASP A 144 -2.27 -7.98 -10.57
CA ASP A 144 -2.77 -6.85 -11.39
C ASP A 144 -3.26 -5.68 -10.50
N VAL A 145 -2.67 -5.53 -9.31
CA VAL A 145 -2.95 -4.39 -8.44
C VAL A 145 -2.23 -3.20 -9.07
N SER A 146 -2.93 -2.46 -9.93
CA SER A 146 -2.46 -1.20 -10.50
C SER A 146 -2.37 -0.13 -9.41
N LEU A 147 -1.31 -0.21 -8.61
CA LEU A 147 -0.85 0.84 -7.73
C LEU A 147 0.13 1.73 -8.52
N THR A 148 -0.32 2.35 -9.61
CA THR A 148 0.24 3.65 -9.98
C THR A 148 -0.10 4.58 -8.81
N ALA A 149 0.90 5.24 -8.24
CA ALA A 149 0.84 6.02 -7.01
C ALA A 149 -0.08 7.28 -7.08
N GLY A 150 -1.12 7.26 -7.91
CA GLY A 150 -2.11 8.32 -8.09
C GLY A 150 -3.53 7.86 -8.44
N ASP A 151 -3.78 6.55 -8.70
CA ASP A 151 -5.09 6.10 -9.23
C ASP A 151 -5.95 5.31 -8.22
N MET A 152 -5.41 4.90 -7.08
CA MET A 152 -6.17 4.23 -6.01
C MET A 152 -6.45 5.17 -4.85
N LYS A 153 -7.74 5.37 -4.51
CA LYS A 153 -8.14 6.14 -3.32
C LYS A 153 -7.51 5.51 -2.08
N ASP A 154 -6.82 6.31 -1.28
CA ASP A 154 -6.09 5.88 -0.07
C ASP A 154 -6.95 5.03 0.90
N GLY A 155 -8.28 5.17 0.87
CA GLY A 155 -9.23 4.43 1.70
C GLY A 155 -9.38 2.92 1.43
N TYR A 156 -8.80 2.37 0.35
CA TYR A 156 -8.83 0.92 0.07
C TYR A 156 -7.57 0.19 0.57
N PHE A 157 -6.64 0.92 1.19
CA PHE A 157 -5.39 0.39 1.73
C PHE A 157 -5.32 0.64 3.22
N HIS A 158 -5.12 -0.44 3.98
CA HIS A 158 -4.93 -0.34 5.42
C HIS A 158 -3.73 -1.16 5.82
N GLU A 159 -2.81 -0.52 6.55
CA GLU A 159 -1.59 -1.14 7.02
C GLU A 159 -1.52 -1.08 8.54
N LYS A 160 -1.05 -2.17 9.15
CA LYS A 160 -0.54 -2.15 10.51
C LYS A 160 0.73 -2.98 10.62
N GLN A 161 1.57 -2.54 11.55
CA GLN A 161 2.83 -3.17 11.90
C GLN A 161 2.84 -3.45 13.40
N ALA A 162 3.50 -4.55 13.79
CA ALA A 162 3.79 -4.85 15.18
C ALA A 162 4.78 -3.84 15.77
N GLU A 163 4.67 -3.55 17.06
CA GLU A 163 5.52 -2.55 17.74
C GLU A 163 7.00 -2.94 17.73
N ASN A 164 7.28 -4.24 17.77
CA ASN A 164 8.63 -4.78 17.67
C ASN A 164 9.17 -4.80 16.23
N GLY A 165 8.36 -4.41 15.23
CA GLY A 165 8.72 -4.40 13.83
C GLY A 165 8.90 -5.78 13.18
N GLU A 166 8.59 -6.87 13.90
CA GLU A 166 8.83 -8.23 13.40
C GLU A 166 7.87 -8.64 12.30
N TYR A 167 6.68 -8.04 12.23
CA TYR A 167 5.70 -8.35 11.21
C TYR A 167 4.77 -7.18 10.93
N ALA A 168 4.20 -7.18 9.74
CA ALA A 168 3.21 -6.22 9.27
C ALA A 168 2.21 -6.90 8.34
N ALA A 169 1.02 -6.34 8.26
CA ALA A 169 0.03 -6.71 7.26
C ALA A 169 -0.50 -5.48 6.53
N LEU A 170 -0.56 -5.58 5.21
CA LEU A 170 -1.17 -4.59 4.32
C LEU A 170 -2.40 -5.22 3.67
N PHE A 171 -3.56 -4.64 3.93
CA PHE A 171 -4.87 -5.03 3.41
C PHE A 171 -5.20 -4.15 2.21
N CYS A 172 -5.40 -4.78 1.06
CA CYS A 172 -5.75 -4.14 -0.21
C CYS A 172 -7.12 -4.63 -0.66
N PHE A 173 -8.11 -3.74 -0.58
CA PHE A 173 -9.46 -3.99 -1.05
C PHE A 173 -9.58 -3.64 -2.54
N SER A 174 -10.29 -4.47 -3.31
CA SER A 174 -10.62 -4.12 -4.69
C SER A 174 -11.56 -2.90 -4.74
N GLN A 175 -11.33 -1.99 -5.68
CA GLN A 175 -12.13 -0.77 -5.84
C GLN A 175 -13.57 -1.04 -6.25
N ASP A 176 -13.82 -2.19 -6.88
CA ASP A 176 -15.14 -2.59 -7.39
C ASP A 176 -15.97 -3.34 -6.33
N ILE A 177 -15.51 -3.34 -5.07
CA ILE A 177 -16.31 -3.78 -3.93
C ILE A 177 -17.41 -2.73 -3.72
N PRO A 178 -18.69 -3.09 -3.82
CA PRO A 178 -19.78 -2.16 -3.56
C PRO A 178 -19.69 -1.70 -2.11
N ILE A 179 -19.36 -0.43 -1.91
CA ILE A 179 -19.48 0.21 -0.59
C ILE A 179 -20.96 0.50 -0.41
N THR A 180 -21.66 -0.34 0.36
CA THR A 180 -22.95 0.06 0.92
C THR A 180 -22.70 1.33 1.74
N PRO A 181 -23.40 2.45 1.49
CA PRO A 181 -23.19 3.65 2.29
C PRO A 181 -23.46 3.31 3.76
N LEU A 182 -22.56 3.71 4.66
CA LEU A 182 -22.82 3.64 6.09
C LEU A 182 -24.15 4.37 6.36
N PRO A 183 -25.10 3.76 7.07
CA PRO A 183 -26.29 4.48 7.50
C PRO A 183 -25.82 5.66 8.36
N GLU A 184 -26.21 6.88 7.98
CA GLU A 184 -25.92 8.06 8.78
C GLU A 184 -26.48 7.84 10.20
N GLU A 185 -25.60 7.76 11.20
CA GLU A 185 -25.99 7.86 12.60
C GLU A 185 -26.53 9.28 12.84
N GLY A 186 -27.82 9.46 12.58
CA GLY A 186 -28.41 10.80 12.64
C GLY A 186 -29.85 10.93 12.19
N GLN A 187 -30.70 9.90 12.29
CA GLN A 187 -32.15 10.09 12.20
C GLN A 187 -32.92 8.97 12.92
N ALA A 188 -32.75 8.92 14.24
CA ALA A 188 -33.79 8.40 15.12
C ALA A 188 -34.40 9.58 15.89
N LEU A 189 -35.73 9.70 15.80
CA LEU A 189 -36.65 10.48 16.64
C LEU A 189 -36.94 11.94 16.26
N SER A 190 -37.90 12.10 15.36
CA SER A 190 -39.06 12.99 15.59
C SER A 190 -40.28 12.28 14.96
N GLY A 191 -41.21 11.76 15.76
CA GLY A 191 -42.54 12.38 15.93
C GLY A 191 -43.27 12.43 14.57
N GLU A 192 -44.29 11.63 14.30
CA GLU A 192 -45.56 11.65 15.01
C GLU A 192 -46.27 10.30 14.90
N ALA A 193 -46.77 9.83 16.04
CA ALA A 193 -47.94 8.97 16.08
C ALA A 193 -49.18 9.87 16.00
N HIS A 194 -49.97 9.76 14.94
CA HIS A 194 -51.39 10.05 15.06
C HIS A 194 -52.24 9.20 14.11
N ASP A 195 -53.22 8.54 14.73
CA ASP A 195 -54.44 7.96 14.21
C ASP A 195 -54.41 6.88 13.11
N ALA A 196 -54.53 5.63 13.58
CA ALA A 196 -55.50 4.69 13.02
C ALA A 196 -55.85 3.60 14.06
N ARG A 197 -56.59 3.97 15.12
CA ARG A 197 -57.40 3.01 15.87
C ARG A 197 -58.86 3.23 15.51
N ASN A 198 -59.34 2.45 14.56
CA ASN A 198 -60.69 1.89 14.62
C ASN A 198 -60.72 0.63 13.74
N GLN A 199 -60.47 -0.50 14.38
CA GLN A 199 -61.10 -1.75 14.02
C GLN A 199 -62.36 -1.85 14.88
N ASP A 200 -63.54 -2.04 14.28
CA ASP A 200 -64.03 -3.42 14.23
C ASP A 200 -65.19 -3.60 13.22
N PRO A 201 -65.35 -4.84 12.70
CA PRO A 201 -66.40 -5.25 11.80
C PRO A 201 -67.59 -5.86 12.56
N SER A 202 -68.81 -5.52 12.18
CA SER A 202 -70.05 -6.35 12.19
C SER A 202 -71.24 -5.50 11.77
#